data_AF-A0AAV9LEL8-F1
#
_entry.id   AF-A0AAV9LEL8-F1
#
_cell.length_a   1.000
_cell.length_b   1.000
_cell.length_c   1.000
_cell.angle_alpha   90.00
_cell.angle_beta   90.00
_cell.angle_gamma   90.00
#
_symmetry.space_group_name_H-M   'P 1'
#
loop_
_entity.id
_entity.type
_entity.pdbx_description
1 polymer ?
#
loop_
_entity_poly.entity_id
_entity_poly.type
_entity_poly.pdbx_seq_one_letter_code
_entity_poly.pdbx_strand_id
1 'polypeptide(L)'
;MIDAHGFALDALTIRMKACEQNNGVSEDLIALKAGIVGLRLDVDELKSTDLSMPFGIVTRPEVPSTDFSNSFEIPPVTTIGYIARDDVDVESEAETNEKELGVRDAAVYNDLVDLEGAMVQTALEASLRDTSMVGSNGAKDVVDPGTEAQTEGVTDMQSSPQA
;
A
#
# COMPACT_ATOMS: atom_id res chain seq x y z
N MET A 1 -7.33 0.44 -5.87
CA MET A 1 -6.25 0.28 -4.87
C MET A 1 -6.47 1.18 -3.65
N ILE A 2 -6.86 2.46 -3.83
CA ILE A 2 -7.14 3.40 -2.73
C ILE A 2 -8.23 2.90 -1.75
N ASP A 3 -9.27 2.22 -2.24
CA ASP A 3 -10.36 1.72 -1.38
C ASP A 3 -9.95 0.57 -0.45
N ALA A 4 -8.89 -0.18 -0.77
CA ALA A 4 -8.37 -1.23 0.09
C ALA A 4 -7.67 -0.68 1.34
N HIS A 5 -7.03 0.49 1.22
CA HIS A 5 -6.31 1.14 2.31
C HIS A 5 -7.26 1.72 3.36
N GLY A 6 -8.40 2.30 2.94
CA GLY A 6 -9.44 2.76 3.86
C GLY A 6 -9.98 1.61 4.74
N PHE A 7 -10.25 0.46 4.12
CA PHE A 7 -10.73 -0.74 4.82
C PHE A 7 -9.73 -1.26 5.86
N ALA A 8 -8.43 -1.21 5.56
CA ALA A 8 -7.38 -1.62 6.48
C ALA A 8 -7.28 -0.71 7.72
N LEU A 9 -7.47 0.61 7.54
CA LEU A 9 -7.48 1.57 8.65
C LEU A 9 -8.70 1.39 9.56
N ASP A 10 -9.86 1.00 9.02
CA ASP A 10 -11.05 0.65 9.82
C ASP A 10 -10.83 -0.62 10.66
N ALA A 11 -10.27 -1.66 10.05
CA ALA A 11 -9.93 -2.89 10.76
C ALA A 11 -8.90 -2.64 11.88
N LEU A 12 -7.92 -1.75 11.67
CA LEU A 12 -6.93 -1.37 12.67
C LEU A 12 -7.59 -0.64 13.86
N THR A 13 -8.46 0.33 13.59
CA THR A 13 -9.24 1.04 14.63
C THR A 13 -10.08 0.09 15.48
N ILE A 14 -10.72 -0.92 14.86
CA ILE A 14 -11.52 -1.91 15.58
C ILE A 14 -10.63 -2.74 16.52
N ARG A 15 -9.48 -3.22 16.04
CA ARG A 15 -8.54 -4.00 16.87
C ARG A 15 -7.99 -3.19 18.03
N MET A 16 -7.68 -1.91 17.83
CA MET A 16 -7.25 -1.04 18.92
C MET A 16 -8.31 -0.85 20.00
N LYS A 17 -9.59 -0.70 19.63
CA LYS A 17 -10.69 -0.65 20.61
C LYS A 17 -10.78 -1.94 21.43
N ALA A 18 -10.55 -3.10 20.81
CA ALA A 18 -10.51 -4.37 21.52
C ALA A 18 -9.30 -4.47 22.47
N CYS A 19 -8.13 -4.00 22.05
CA CYS A 19 -6.93 -3.95 22.90
C CYS A 19 -7.11 -3.02 24.11
N GLU A 20 -7.71 -1.84 23.91
CA GLU A 20 -7.99 -0.86 24.97
C GLU A 20 -8.93 -1.43 26.06
N GLN A 21 -9.93 -2.22 25.66
CA GLN A 21 -10.84 -2.87 26.61
C GLN A 21 -10.16 -3.96 27.45
N ASN A 22 -9.16 -4.64 26.90
CA ASN A 22 -8.50 -5.75 27.57
C ASN A 22 -7.31 -5.32 28.44
N ASN A 23 -6.57 -4.28 28.03
CA ASN A 23 -5.28 -3.92 28.65
C ASN A 23 -5.30 -2.54 29.35
N GLY A 24 -6.41 -1.81 29.27
CA GLY A 24 -6.48 -0.42 29.74
C GLY A 24 -5.90 0.58 28.74
N VAL A 25 -6.07 1.87 29.05
CA VAL A 25 -5.58 2.97 28.19
C VAL A 25 -4.10 3.21 28.49
N SER A 26 -3.23 2.96 27.51
CA SER A 26 -1.82 3.34 27.53
C SER A 26 -1.60 4.63 26.71
N GLU A 27 -0.62 5.44 27.09
CA GLU A 27 -0.20 6.64 26.36
C GLU A 27 0.19 6.31 24.91
N ASP A 28 0.85 5.17 24.68
CA ASP A 28 1.22 4.68 23.34
C ASP A 28 -0.03 4.43 22.47
N LEU A 29 -1.11 3.93 23.08
CA LEU A 29 -2.37 3.63 22.40
C LEU A 29 -3.09 4.93 22.01
N ILE A 30 -2.95 5.99 22.83
CA ILE A 30 -3.47 7.33 22.53
C ILE A 30 -2.68 7.94 21.36
N ALA A 31 -1.35 7.89 21.41
CA ALA A 31 -0.49 8.40 20.34
C ALA A 31 -0.77 7.68 19.01
N LEU A 32 -0.91 6.35 19.04
CA LEU A 32 -1.23 5.55 17.86
C LEU A 32 -2.62 5.88 17.30
N LYS A 33 -3.63 6.11 18.16
CA LYS A 33 -4.96 6.57 17.74
C LYS A 33 -4.90 7.91 17.00
N ALA A 34 -4.15 8.86 17.55
CA ALA A 34 -3.97 10.16 16.91
C ALA A 34 -3.28 10.02 15.55
N GLY A 35 -2.26 9.16 15.45
CA GLY A 35 -1.58 8.86 14.19
C GLY A 35 -2.51 8.28 13.12
N ILE A 36 -3.40 7.34 13.50
CA ILE A 36 -4.39 6.76 12.57
C ILE A 36 -5.39 7.82 12.07
N VAL A 37 -5.81 8.75 12.94
CA VAL A 37 -6.68 9.86 12.52
C VAL A 37 -5.96 10.76 11.52
N GLY A 38 -4.69 11.09 11.76
CA GLY A 38 -3.86 11.84 10.80
C GLY A 38 -3.74 11.12 9.45
N LEU A 39 -3.40 9.84 9.46
CA LEU A 39 -3.29 9.02 8.24
C LEU A 39 -4.59 8.96 7.44
N ARG A 40 -5.76 8.94 8.10
CA ARG A 40 -7.05 8.98 7.40
C ARG A 40 -7.24 10.31 6.68
N LEU A 41 -6.89 11.42 7.32
CA LEU A 41 -6.96 12.74 6.69
C LEU A 41 -6.03 12.82 5.49
N ASP A 42 -4.80 12.32 5.61
CA ASP A 42 -3.84 12.30 4.49
C ASP A 42 -4.33 11.44 3.32
N VAL A 43 -4.93 10.27 3.62
CA VAL A 43 -5.51 9.38 2.59
C VAL A 43 -6.71 10.04 1.92
N ASP A 44 -7.56 10.73 2.68
CA ASP A 44 -8.71 11.46 2.14
C ASP A 44 -8.27 12.67 1.29
N GLU A 45 -7.23 13.39 1.72
CA GLU A 45 -6.60 14.48 0.95
C GLU A 45 -5.98 13.96 -0.35
N LEU A 46 -5.30 12.82 -0.30
CA LEU A 46 -4.73 12.15 -1.48
C LEU A 46 -5.83 11.69 -2.44
N LYS A 47 -6.98 11.24 -1.92
CA LYS A 47 -8.14 10.83 -2.72
C LYS A 47 -8.89 12.03 -3.33
N SER A 48 -8.88 13.17 -2.63
CA SER A 48 -9.47 14.43 -3.07
C SER A 48 -8.58 15.17 -4.07
N THR A 49 -7.27 14.99 -3.98
CA THR A 49 -6.33 15.50 -4.98
C THR A 49 -6.59 14.76 -6.28
N ASP A 50 -7.25 15.44 -7.21
CA ASP A 50 -7.60 14.91 -8.52
C ASP A 50 -6.30 14.52 -9.27
N LEU A 51 -5.91 13.24 -9.16
CA LEU A 51 -4.80 12.64 -9.89
C LEU A 51 -5.03 12.65 -11.42
N SER A 52 -6.09 13.33 -11.90
CA SER A 52 -6.33 13.69 -13.30
C SER A 52 -5.29 14.68 -13.86
N MET A 53 -4.51 15.37 -13.03
CA MET A 53 -3.59 16.43 -13.51
C MET A 53 -2.14 16.06 -13.95
N PRO A 54 -1.62 14.81 -13.99
CA PRO A 54 -0.25 14.58 -14.47
C PRO A 54 -0.16 14.52 -15.99
N PHE A 55 -1.26 14.24 -16.70
CA PHE A 55 -1.32 14.43 -18.15
C PHE A 55 -1.84 15.82 -18.44
N GLY A 56 -1.04 16.82 -18.06
CA GLY A 56 -1.13 18.12 -18.68
C GLY A 56 -1.25 17.89 -20.18
N ILE A 57 -2.33 18.41 -20.77
CA ILE A 57 -2.52 18.48 -22.20
C ILE A 57 -1.21 19.04 -22.72
N VAL A 58 -0.36 18.20 -23.31
CA VAL A 58 0.82 18.65 -24.04
C VAL A 58 0.23 19.32 -25.26
N THR A 59 -0.16 20.59 -25.09
CA THR A 59 -0.36 21.51 -26.19
C THR A 59 1.01 21.62 -26.81
N ARG A 60 1.25 20.74 -27.80
CA ARG A 60 2.51 20.63 -28.54
C ARG A 60 2.86 22.05 -28.98
N PRO A 61 3.91 22.68 -28.43
CA PRO A 61 4.26 24.02 -28.83
C PRO A 61 4.63 23.95 -30.31
N GLU A 62 3.87 24.62 -31.17
CA GLU A 62 4.34 24.94 -32.51
C GLU A 62 5.57 25.83 -32.33
N VAL A 63 6.75 25.24 -32.43
CA VAL A 63 8.03 25.93 -32.37
C VAL A 63 8.30 26.57 -33.74
N PRO A 64 8.34 27.91 -33.88
CA PRO A 64 9.16 28.51 -34.91
C PRO A 64 10.63 28.32 -34.50
N SER A 65 11.37 27.57 -35.32
CA SER A 65 12.82 27.36 -35.21
C SER A 65 13.56 28.68 -35.03
N THR A 66 14.05 28.96 -33.83
CA THR A 66 15.06 29.99 -33.59
C THR A 66 15.91 29.55 -32.41
N ASP A 67 17.23 29.52 -32.65
CA ASP A 67 18.26 29.13 -31.71
C ASP A 67 18.15 29.88 -30.39
N PHE A 68 17.85 29.19 -29.29
CA PHE A 68 17.95 29.76 -27.95
C PHE A 68 18.92 28.95 -27.09
N SER A 69 20.02 29.61 -26.78
CA SER A 69 21.05 29.22 -25.83
C SER A 69 20.48 28.78 -24.49
N ASN A 70 21.00 27.64 -24.03
CA ASN A 70 20.85 27.12 -22.68
C ASN A 70 21.23 28.17 -21.63
N SER A 71 20.25 28.65 -20.86
CA SER A 71 20.47 29.12 -19.50
C SER A 71 19.44 28.45 -18.61
N PHE A 72 19.77 27.24 -18.15
CA PHE A 72 19.08 26.62 -17.03
C PHE A 72 19.44 27.42 -15.77
N GLU A 73 18.54 28.30 -15.37
CA GLU A 73 18.55 28.99 -14.10
C GLU A 73 18.04 28.02 -13.03
N ILE A 74 18.94 27.60 -12.15
CA ILE A 74 18.64 26.68 -11.05
C ILE A 74 17.84 27.48 -10.02
N PRO A 75 16.64 27.03 -9.60
CA PRO A 75 15.88 27.71 -8.57
C PRO A 75 16.64 27.66 -7.23
N PRO A 76 16.64 28.75 -6.45
CA PRO A 76 17.35 28.82 -5.18
C PRO A 76 16.77 27.81 -4.19
N VAL A 77 17.66 27.02 -3.58
CA VAL A 77 17.38 26.14 -2.44
C VAL A 77 16.89 26.98 -1.27
N THR A 78 15.63 26.81 -0.91
CA THR A 78 15.05 27.38 0.32
C THR A 78 15.49 26.52 1.51
N THR A 79 16.52 26.99 2.21
CA THR A 79 16.87 26.52 3.56
C THR A 79 16.28 27.51 4.56
N ILE A 80 15.23 27.16 5.31
CA ILE A 80 14.69 27.87 6.49
C ILE A 80 13.56 26.97 7.06
N GLY A 81 13.46 26.61 8.34
CA GLY A 81 14.25 26.95 9.52
C GLY A 81 13.92 25.94 10.63
N TYR A 82 14.97 25.47 11.30
CA TYR A 82 14.90 24.56 12.44
C TYR A 82 14.41 25.37 13.64
N ILE A 83 13.20 25.10 14.12
CA ILE A 83 12.69 25.70 15.36
C ILE A 83 13.44 25.03 16.51
N ALA A 84 14.15 25.87 17.28
CA ALA A 84 14.81 25.50 18.52
C ALA A 84 13.79 24.82 19.45
N ARG A 85 14.07 23.58 19.83
CA ARG A 85 13.39 22.91 20.93
C ARG A 85 13.96 23.49 22.22
N ASP A 86 13.07 24.00 23.07
CA ASP A 86 13.40 24.30 24.45
C ASP A 86 13.89 23.02 25.13
N ASP A 87 15.14 23.07 25.58
CA ASP A 87 15.74 22.09 26.51
C ASP A 87 14.98 22.17 27.84
N VAL A 88 14.04 21.25 28.03
CA VAL A 88 13.60 20.88 29.37
C VAL A 88 14.59 19.84 29.88
N ASP A 89 15.48 20.32 30.73
CA ASP A 89 16.40 19.55 31.56
C ASP A 89 15.57 18.71 32.54
N VAL A 90 15.27 17.48 32.13
CA VAL A 90 14.74 16.42 33.00
C VAL A 90 15.90 15.52 33.35
N GLU A 91 16.55 15.85 34.46
CA GLU A 91 17.41 14.92 35.21
C GLU A 91 16.56 13.70 35.59
N SER A 92 16.64 12.66 34.77
CA SER A 92 16.03 11.36 35.03
C SER A 92 17.12 10.41 35.48
N GLU A 93 17.33 10.37 36.80
CA GLU A 93 18.09 9.30 37.47
C GLU A 93 17.27 8.01 37.43
N ALA A 94 17.32 7.31 36.30
CA ALA A 94 16.82 5.95 36.17
C ALA A 94 17.99 5.00 35.91
N GLU A 95 18.67 4.64 36.99
CA GLU A 95 19.61 3.53 37.03
C GLU A 95 18.83 2.21 36.90
N THR A 96 18.52 1.79 35.67
CA THR A 96 17.90 0.49 35.41
C THR A 96 18.65 -0.29 34.34
N ASN A 97 19.53 -1.17 34.83
CA ASN A 97 19.84 -2.48 34.26
C ASN A 97 20.19 -2.53 32.75
N GLU A 98 21.37 -2.03 32.40
CA GLU A 98 21.97 -2.16 31.05
C GLU A 98 22.35 -3.61 30.65
N LYS A 99 22.17 -4.62 31.52
CA LYS A 99 22.71 -5.97 31.26
C LYS A 99 21.75 -6.95 30.60
N GLU A 100 20.49 -6.57 30.37
CA GLU A 100 19.48 -7.48 29.79
C GLU A 100 19.01 -7.09 28.37
N LEU A 101 19.51 -5.98 27.80
CA LEU A 101 19.19 -5.55 26.43
C LEU A 101 20.01 -6.28 25.35
N GLY A 102 21.13 -6.91 25.70
CA GLY A 102 22.02 -7.57 24.73
C GLY A 102 21.52 -8.88 24.13
N VAL A 103 20.50 -9.53 24.74
CA VAL A 103 20.05 -10.87 24.32
C VAL A 103 18.79 -10.83 23.44
N ARG A 104 17.94 -9.79 23.55
CA ARG A 104 16.68 -9.73 22.79
C ARG A 104 16.83 -9.17 21.37
N ASP A 105 17.92 -8.46 21.08
CA ASP A 105 18.08 -7.76 19.80
C ASP A 105 18.33 -8.73 18.64
N ALA A 106 19.13 -9.78 18.86
CA ALA A 106 19.50 -10.72 17.80
C ALA A 106 18.34 -11.55 17.23
N ALA A 107 17.31 -11.87 18.04
CA ALA A 107 16.15 -12.61 17.56
C ALA A 107 15.26 -11.76 16.66
N VAL A 108 15.08 -10.47 17.02
CA VAL A 108 14.25 -9.52 16.26
C VAL A 108 14.84 -9.23 14.87
N TYR A 109 16.18 -9.12 14.76
CA TYR A 109 16.82 -8.91 13.47
C TYR A 109 16.73 -10.13 12.52
N ASN A 110 16.64 -11.35 13.05
CA ASN A 110 16.43 -12.53 12.20
C ASN A 110 15.01 -12.58 11.64
N ASP A 111 13.99 -12.26 12.44
CA ASP A 111 12.59 -12.23 11.99
C ASP A 111 12.34 -11.16 10.89
N LEU A 112 13.09 -10.06 10.91
CA LEU A 112 12.99 -9.00 9.90
C LEU A 112 13.53 -9.43 8.53
N VAL A 113 14.61 -10.24 8.50
CA VAL A 113 15.18 -10.78 7.26
C VAL A 113 14.19 -11.73 6.59
N ASP A 114 13.52 -12.58 7.38
CA ASP A 114 12.50 -13.50 6.87
C ASP A 114 11.26 -12.76 6.35
N LEU A 115 10.86 -11.65 7.01
CA LEU A 115 9.73 -10.82 6.58
C LEU A 115 10.01 -10.10 5.25
N GLU A 116 11.22 -9.56 5.06
CA GLU A 116 11.63 -8.91 3.81
C GLU A 116 11.58 -9.90 2.63
N GLY A 117 12.09 -11.12 2.83
CA GLY A 117 12.01 -12.18 1.83
C GLY A 117 10.57 -12.53 1.44
N ALA A 118 9.68 -12.65 2.43
CA ALA A 118 8.26 -12.92 2.20
C ALA A 118 7.56 -11.80 1.43
N MET A 119 7.91 -10.53 1.70
CA MET A 119 7.34 -9.38 0.98
C MET A 119 7.75 -9.36 -0.49
N VAL A 120 9.03 -9.61 -0.80
CA VAL A 120 9.52 -9.65 -2.19
C VAL A 120 8.86 -10.79 -2.96
N GLN A 121 8.73 -11.97 -2.35
CA GLN A 121 8.08 -13.11 -2.98
C GLN A 121 6.59 -12.83 -3.25
N THR A 122 5.88 -12.23 -2.29
CA THR A 122 4.46 -11.86 -2.45
C THR A 122 4.28 -10.83 -3.56
N ALA A 123 5.15 -9.82 -3.64
CA ALA A 123 5.09 -8.82 -4.70
C ALA A 123 5.35 -9.42 -6.08
N LEU A 124 6.29 -10.38 -6.18
CA LEU A 124 6.59 -11.09 -7.41
C LEU A 124 5.40 -11.95 -7.88
N GLU A 125 4.76 -12.69 -6.96
CA GLU A 125 3.56 -13.48 -7.27
C GLU A 125 2.37 -12.60 -7.71
N ALA A 126 2.17 -11.45 -7.05
CA ALA A 126 1.15 -10.49 -7.43
C ALA A 126 1.39 -9.94 -8.85
N SER A 127 2.64 -9.56 -9.17
CA SER A 127 3.02 -9.07 -10.49
C SER A 127 2.82 -10.13 -11.59
N LEU A 128 3.12 -11.40 -11.30
CA LEU A 128 2.88 -12.52 -12.23
C LEU A 128 1.39 -12.73 -12.51
N ARG A 129 0.53 -12.60 -11.50
CA ARG A 129 -0.92 -12.69 -11.69
C ARG A 129 -1.49 -11.58 -12.58
N ASP A 130 -1.00 -10.35 -12.42
CA ASP A 130 -1.48 -9.22 -13.22
C ASP A 130 -1.05 -9.33 -14.69
N THR A 131 0.09 -9.97 -14.95
CA THR A 131 0.58 -10.20 -16.32
C THR A 131 -0.19 -11.33 -17.02
N SER A 132 -0.71 -12.31 -16.26
CA SER A 132 -1.42 -13.48 -16.80
C SER A 132 -2.86 -13.16 -17.29
N MET A 133 -3.41 -11.98 -17.02
CA MET A 133 -4.74 -11.59 -17.50
C MET A 133 -4.71 -10.83 -18.84
N VAL A 134 -3.52 -10.56 -19.39
CA VAL A 134 -3.35 -10.05 -20.77
C VAL A 134 -3.18 -11.24 -21.71
N GLY A 135 -4.20 -12.09 -21.77
CA GLY A 135 -4.12 -13.39 -22.44
C GLY A 135 -5.43 -13.80 -23.09
N SER A 136 -5.83 -13.07 -24.13
CA SER A 136 -6.49 -13.56 -25.35
C SER A 136 -7.31 -12.42 -25.96
N ASN A 137 -6.61 -11.51 -26.66
CA ASN A 137 -7.29 -10.68 -27.65
C ASN A 137 -7.65 -11.60 -28.80
N GLY A 138 -8.94 -11.98 -28.83
CA GLY A 138 -9.53 -12.86 -29.82
C GLY A 138 -9.13 -12.46 -31.23
N ALA A 139 -8.29 -13.29 -31.83
CA ALA A 139 -8.29 -13.43 -33.27
C ALA A 139 -9.73 -13.81 -33.66
N LYS A 140 -10.36 -12.96 -34.47
CA LYS A 140 -11.70 -13.18 -35.01
C LYS A 140 -11.64 -14.39 -35.93
N ASP A 141 -11.90 -15.55 -35.39
CA ASP A 141 -12.22 -16.70 -36.22
C ASP A 141 -13.68 -16.52 -36.66
N VAL A 142 -13.84 -16.10 -37.92
CA VAL A 142 -15.13 -16.11 -38.61
C VAL A 142 -15.47 -17.58 -38.82
N VAL A 143 -16.03 -18.20 -37.78
CA VAL A 143 -16.64 -19.51 -37.85
C VAL A 143 -18.08 -19.30 -38.33
N ASP A 144 -18.30 -19.70 -39.57
CA ASP A 144 -19.60 -19.89 -40.19
C ASP A 144 -20.46 -20.83 -39.31
N PRO A 145 -21.67 -20.43 -38.85
CA PRO A 145 -22.53 -21.28 -38.04
C PRO A 145 -23.19 -22.35 -38.92
N GLY A 146 -22.39 -23.36 -39.27
CA GLY A 146 -22.80 -24.54 -40.01
C GLY A 146 -23.18 -25.70 -39.08
N THR A 147 -24.50 -25.86 -38.91
CA THR A 147 -25.20 -27.16 -38.85
C THR A 147 -25.23 -27.94 -37.53
N GLU A 148 -26.44 -27.95 -36.97
CA GLU A 148 -27.13 -29.00 -36.22
C GLU A 148 -26.43 -30.36 -36.04
N ALA A 149 -26.30 -30.76 -34.78
CA ALA A 149 -26.71 -32.10 -34.34
C ALA A 149 -27.12 -32.05 -32.86
N GLN A 150 -28.43 -31.97 -32.60
CA GLN A 150 -28.97 -32.40 -31.31
C GLN A 150 -28.93 -33.93 -31.28
N THR A 151 -28.09 -34.50 -30.44
CA THR A 151 -28.27 -35.88 -29.97
C THR A 151 -28.72 -35.84 -28.52
N GLU A 152 -30.03 -35.95 -28.36
CA GLU A 152 -30.66 -36.53 -27.18
C GLU A 152 -29.94 -37.80 -26.74
N GLY A 153 -29.76 -37.95 -25.42
CA GLY A 153 -29.84 -39.28 -24.83
C GLY A 153 -28.85 -39.60 -23.71
N VAL A 154 -29.37 -39.50 -22.47
CA VAL A 154 -29.17 -40.45 -21.34
C VAL A 154 -27.73 -40.53 -20.81
N THR A 155 -27.44 -40.29 -19.52
CA THR A 155 -27.84 -41.21 -18.44
C THR A 155 -27.53 -40.60 -17.08
N ASP A 156 -28.53 -40.73 -16.22
CA ASP A 156 -28.58 -40.55 -14.77
C ASP A 156 -27.49 -41.34 -14.03
N MET A 157 -26.78 -40.73 -13.08
CA MET A 157 -26.30 -41.43 -11.87
C MET A 157 -26.13 -40.43 -10.73
N GLN A 158 -27.23 -40.26 -10.01
CA GLN A 158 -27.31 -39.76 -8.66
C GLN A 158 -26.55 -40.71 -7.70
N SER A 159 -25.54 -40.23 -6.97
CA SER A 159 -25.04 -40.93 -5.78
C SER A 159 -24.84 -39.97 -4.62
N SER A 160 -25.75 -40.05 -3.64
CA SER A 160 -25.61 -39.37 -2.35
C SER A 160 -24.50 -40.01 -1.51
N PRO A 161 -23.68 -39.23 -0.78
CA PRO A 161 -22.94 -39.77 0.34
C PRO A 161 -23.89 -39.91 1.55
N GLN A 162 -23.90 -41.10 2.15
CA GLN A 162 -24.49 -41.35 3.46
C GLN A 162 -23.52 -40.88 4.56
N ALA A 163 -24.10 -40.16 5.53
CA ALA A 163 -23.73 -39.94 6.93
C ALA A 163 -22.25 -39.74 7.30
#